data_AF-A0A7Y0U208-F1
#
_entry.id   AF-A0A7Y0U208-F1
#
_cell.length_a   1.000
_cell.length_b   1.000
_cell.length_c   1.000
_cell.angle_alpha   90.00
_cell.angle_beta   90.00
_cell.angle_gamma   90.00
#
_symmetry.space_group_name_H-M   'P 1'
#
loop_
_entity.id
_entity.type
_entity.pdbx_description
1 polymer ?
#
loop_
_entity_poly.entity_id
_entity_poly.type
_entity_poly.pdbx_seq_one_letter_code
_entity_poly.pdbx_strand_id
1 'polypeptide(L)' 'MELPVRYQQQLQQTKQLQAEAEKLVASAASSSRLVAKEMKDDGFTLRDIGQVMGISYQRAGQLVAACNRD' A
#
# COMPACT_ATOMS: atom_id res chain seq x y z
N MET A 1 -1.79 36.17 -13.83
CA MET A 1 -0.36 36.03 -14.17
C MET A 1 -0.17 34.63 -14.70
N GLU A 2 0.22 34.46 -15.96
CA GLU A 2 0.48 33.13 -16.54
C GLU A 2 1.86 32.64 -16.13
N LEU A 3 1.95 31.36 -15.72
CA LEU A 3 3.21 30.70 -15.42
C LEU A 3 3.94 30.36 -16.73
N PRO A 4 5.27 30.55 -16.81
CA PRO A 4 6.05 30.08 -17.95
C PRO A 4 5.83 28.59 -18.21
N VAL A 5 5.74 28.20 -19.49
CA VAL A 5 5.38 26.84 -19.96
C VAL A 5 6.17 25.73 -19.27
N ARG A 6 7.48 25.92 -19.04
CA ARG A 6 8.32 24.93 -18.34
C ARG A 6 7.83 24.59 -16.93
N TYR A 7 7.30 25.57 -16.20
CA TYR A 7 6.77 25.35 -14.85
C TYR A 7 5.40 24.68 -14.90
N GLN A 8 4.57 25.02 -15.90
CA GLN A 8 3.29 24.34 -16.12
C GLN A 8 3.51 22.85 -16.45
N GLN A 9 4.47 22.54 -17.32
CA GLN A 9 4.84 21.17 -17.67
C GLN A 9 5.37 20.41 -16.45
N GLN A 10 6.27 21.01 -15.67
CA GLN A 10 6.80 20.36 -14.46
C GLN A 10 5.69 20.09 -13.43
N LEU A 11 4.78 21.05 -13.23
CA LEU A 11 3.64 20.87 -12.31
C LEU A 11 2.69 19.79 -12.80
N GLN A 12 2.42 19.70 -14.10
CA GLN A 12 1.62 18.64 -14.68
C GLN A 12 2.27 17.27 -14.48
N GLN A 13 3.58 17.16 -14.73
CA GLN A 13 4.33 15.93 -14.50
C GLN A 13 4.30 15.52 -13.01
N THR A 14 4.53 16.47 -12.09
CA THR A 14 4.44 16.21 -10.65
C THR A 14 3.05 15.67 -10.26
N LYS A 15 1.97 16.26 -10.78
CA LYS A 15 0.60 15.79 -10.52
C LYS A 15 0.38 14.38 -11.05
N GLN A 16 0.91 14.05 -12.24
CA GLN A 16 0.82 12.71 -12.80
C GLN A 16 1.55 11.68 -11.94
N LEU A 17 2.79 11.98 -11.51
CA LEU A 17 3.57 11.11 -10.64
C LEU A 17 2.91 10.92 -9.26
N GLN A 18 2.31 11.97 -8.69
CA GLN A 18 1.54 11.87 -7.46
C GLN A 18 0.33 10.95 -7.62
N ALA A 19 -0.45 11.13 -8.67
CA ALA A 19 -1.61 10.27 -8.95
C ALA A 19 -1.20 8.80 -9.20
N GLU A 20 -0.05 8.56 -9.83
CA GLU A 20 0.50 7.22 -10.01
C GLU A 20 0.95 6.60 -8.68
N ALA A 21 1.68 7.38 -7.87
CA ALA A 21 2.10 6.94 -6.54
C ALA A 21 0.90 6.60 -5.64
N GLU A 22 -0.16 7.41 -5.65
CA GLU A 22 -1.40 7.13 -4.91
C GLU A 22 -2.04 5.80 -5.35
N LYS A 23 -2.10 5.53 -6.65
CA LYS A 23 -2.62 4.26 -7.18
C LYS A 23 -1.76 3.07 -6.78
N LEU A 24 -0.44 3.21 -6.85
CA LEU A 24 0.50 2.15 -6.46
C LEU A 24 0.42 1.87 -4.96
N VAL A 25 0.33 2.91 -4.12
CA VAL A 25 0.14 2.77 -2.67
C VAL A 25 -1.17 2.07 -2.35
N ALA A 26 -2.27 2.45 -3.00
CA ALA A 26 -3.57 1.79 -2.81
C ALA A 26 -3.52 0.30 -3.22
N SER A 27 -2.88 0.00 -4.35
CA SER A 27 -2.72 -1.37 -4.85
C SER A 27 -1.85 -2.21 -3.92
N ALA A 28 -0.73 -1.66 -3.44
CA ALA A 28 0.16 -2.30 -2.48
C ALA A 28 -0.54 -2.56 -1.14
N ALA A 29 -1.37 -1.62 -0.68
CA ALA A 29 -2.16 -1.81 0.54
C ALA A 29 -3.20 -2.93 0.38
N SER A 30 -3.86 -3.04 -0.78
CA SER A 30 -4.79 -4.14 -1.08
C SER A 30 -4.07 -5.48 -1.12
N SER A 31 -2.98 -5.57 -1.88
CA SER A 31 -2.18 -6.80 -2.01
C SER A 31 -1.61 -7.26 -0.67
N SER A 32 -1.14 -6.31 0.16
CA SER A 32 -0.62 -6.62 1.51
C SER A 32 -1.70 -7.20 2.43
N ARG A 33 -2.96 -6.74 2.34
CA ARG A 33 -4.06 -7.31 3.12
C ARG A 33 -4.38 -8.73 2.67
N LEU A 34 -4.45 -8.95 1.36
CA LEU A 34 -4.72 -10.25 0.76
C LEU A 34 -3.66 -11.28 1.17
N VAL A 35 -2.38 -10.99 0.95
CA VAL A 35 -1.28 -11.91 1.29
C VAL A 35 -1.28 -12.22 2.79
N ALA A 36 -1.45 -11.22 3.65
CA ALA A 36 -1.51 -11.46 5.09
C ALA A 36 -2.69 -12.36 5.48
N LYS A 37 -3.85 -12.21 4.82
CA LYS A 37 -5.03 -13.04 5.05
C LYS A 37 -4.84 -14.46 4.55
N GLU A 38 -4.31 -14.65 3.34
CA GLU A 38 -4.01 -15.96 2.77
C GLU A 38 -3.03 -16.73 3.65
N MET A 39 -1.92 -16.09 4.07
CA MET A 39 -1.00 -16.70 5.03
C MET A 39 -1.69 -17.08 6.35
N LYS A 40 -2.62 -16.26 6.83
CA LYS A 40 -3.36 -16.58 8.05
C LYS A 40 -4.25 -17.81 7.87
N ASP A 41 -4.89 -17.93 6.71
CA ASP A 41 -5.77 -19.05 6.35
C ASP A 41 -4.97 -20.34 6.14
N ASP A 42 -3.74 -20.23 5.66
CA ASP A 42 -2.76 -21.32 5.57
C ASP A 42 -2.17 -21.73 6.93
N GLY A 43 -2.57 -21.06 8.02
CA GLY A 43 -2.23 -21.43 9.39
C GLY A 43 -1.00 -20.73 9.97
N PHE A 44 -0.39 -19.76 9.27
CA PHE A 44 0.72 -18.99 9.81
C PHE A 44 0.29 -18.17 11.04
N THR A 45 1.20 -18.01 12.00
CA THR A 45 0.97 -17.11 13.12
C THR A 45 1.18 -15.66 12.69
N LEU A 46 0.58 -14.70 13.41
CA LEU A 46 0.82 -13.27 13.15
C LEU A 46 2.29 -12.87 13.31
N ARG A 47 3.08 -13.64 14.07
CA ARG A 47 4.52 -13.42 14.23
C ARG A 47 5.26 -13.82 12.96
N ASP A 48 4.93 -14.98 12.39
CA ASP A 48 5.56 -15.47 11.15
C ASP A 48 5.22 -14.54 9.98
N ILE A 49 3.95 -14.13 9.88
CA ILE A 49 3.49 -13.16 8.87
C ILE A 49 4.29 -11.85 8.99
N GLY A 50 4.46 -11.34 10.22
CA GLY A 50 5.26 -10.14 10.46
C GLY A 50 6.71 -10.30 9.97
N GLN A 51 7.35 -11.43 10.29
CA GLN A 51 8.73 -11.70 9.86
C GLN A 51 8.85 -11.82 8.33
N VAL A 52 7.96 -12.57 7.68
CA VAL A 52 7.98 -12.78 6.22
C VAL A 52 7.74 -11.47 5.47
N MET A 53 6.78 -10.66 5.93
CA MET A 53 6.43 -9.39 5.29
C MET A 53 7.35 -8.23 5.71
N GLY A 54 8.30 -8.44 6.63
CA GLY A 54 9.20 -7.38 7.12
C GLY A 54 8.49 -6.30 7.93
N ILE A 55 7.43 -6.65 8.65
CA ILE A 55 6.59 -5.72 9.44
C ILE A 55 6.45 -6.20 10.89
N SER A 56 5.96 -5.31 11.76
CA SER A 56 5.69 -5.71 13.15
C SER A 56 4.52 -6.68 13.25
N TYR A 57 4.52 -7.49 14.31
CA TYR A 57 3.40 -8.36 14.69
C TYR A 57 2.05 -7.61 14.74
N GLN A 58 2.05 -6.39 15.27
CA GLN A 58 0.85 -5.55 15.35
C GLN A 58 0.34 -5.18 13.96
N ARG A 59 1.24 -4.84 13.04
CA ARG A 59 0.87 -4.49 11.66
C ARG A 59 0.33 -5.70 10.90
N ALA A 60 0.90 -6.88 11.09
CA ALA A 60 0.36 -8.13 10.54
C ALA A 60 -1.09 -8.37 11.01
N GLY A 61 -1.36 -8.20 12.32
CA GLY A 61 -2.72 -8.28 12.86
C GLY A 61 -3.69 -7.28 12.25
N GLN A 62 -3.27 -6.03 12.03
CA GLN A 62 -4.09 -5.02 11.36
C GLN A 62 -4.42 -5.38 9.91
N LEU A 63 -3.46 -5.92 9.15
CA LEU A 63 -3.67 -6.31 7.75
C LEU A 63 -4.68 -7.45 7.64
N VAL A 64 -4.52 -8.49 8.46
CA VAL A 64 -5.46 -9.62 8.52
C VAL A 64 -6.87 -9.15 8.90
N ALA A 65 -6.98 -8.28 9.92
CA ALA A 65 -8.27 -7.78 10.37
C ALA A 65 -8.96 -6.85 9.36
N ALA A 66 -8.19 -6.08 8.60
CA ALA A 66 -8.73 -5.16 7.60
C ALA A 66 -9.32 -5.89 6.40
N CYS A 67 -8.82 -7.09 6.03
CA CYS A 67 -9.40 -7.91 4.96
C CYS A 67 -10.80 -8.46 5.32
N ASN A 68 -11.13 -8.58 6.61
CA ASN A 68 -12.46 -9.04 7.05
C ASN A 68 -13.50 -7.90 7.09
N ARG A 69 -13.11 -6.65 6.82
CA ARG A 69 -13.97 -5.46 6.86
C ARG A 69 -14.30 -4.90 5.49
N ASP A 70 -13.71 -5.49 4.43
CA ASP A 70 -14.01 -5.21 3.03
C ASP A 70 -15.21 -6.09 2.59
#